data_AF-A0AAU6AP32-F1
#
_entry.id   AF-A0AAU6AP32-F1
#
_cell.length_a   1.000
_cell.length_b   1.000
_cell.length_c   1.000
_cell.angle_alpha   90.00
_cell.angle_beta   90.00
_cell.angle_gamma   90.00
#
_symmetry.space_group_name_H-M   'P 1'
#
loop_
_entity.id
_entity.type
_entity.pdbx_description
1 polymer ?
#
loop_
_entity_poly.entity_id
_entity_poly.type
_entity_poly.pdbx_seq_one_letter_code
_entity_poly.pdbx_strand_id
1 'polypeptide(L)'
;MTGEGELHPAPGLATSVEIHRGQAVYEVRTDDPLYRERLLHMGFTPAAGGFARRLSATGNVRRTHANFARHLQEMLLQSARRSPVRWREALEVFLARTEGSRLRWFLYGSGALAVRGIEVGPGDLDFWVDDAQLAGALLEDLLVEPVTAMTGWIADSGGRAFAGCLLKWIAGVHADVDEPEPHEQGPAAAARLEHVRWRGHDVPVAPLDLQLAVNRRRGLTGRVREIQAYQRQNG
;
A
#
# COMPACT_ATOMS: atom_id res chain seq x y z
N MET A 1 7.62 23.04 -18.85
CA MET A 1 6.42 22.65 -19.61
C MET A 1 6.32 21.13 -19.59
N THR A 2 5.67 20.61 -18.55
CA THR A 2 5.34 19.18 -18.45
C THR A 2 3.90 19.04 -18.88
N GLY A 3 3.68 18.39 -20.03
CA GLY A 3 2.33 18.04 -20.45
C GLY A 3 1.75 17.05 -19.46
N GLU A 4 0.75 17.48 -18.69
CA GLU A 4 -0.20 16.58 -18.05
C GLU A 4 -1.00 15.93 -19.18
N GLY A 5 -0.50 14.80 -19.68
CA GLY A 5 -1.30 13.93 -20.52
C GLY A 5 -2.42 13.38 -19.66
N GLU A 6 -3.65 13.81 -19.90
CA GLU A 6 -4.84 13.12 -19.41
C GLU A 6 -4.72 11.65 -19.84
N LEU A 7 -4.38 10.78 -18.88
CA LEU A 7 -4.44 9.35 -19.07
C LEU A 7 -5.91 8.97 -19.18
N HIS A 8 -6.43 8.99 -20.40
CA HIS A 8 -7.71 8.33 -20.68
C HIS A 8 -7.54 6.84 -20.36
N PRO A 9 -8.52 6.21 -19.69
CA PRO A 9 -8.46 4.79 -19.43
C PRO A 9 -8.22 4.04 -20.75
N ALA A 10 -7.30 3.06 -20.74
CA ALA A 10 -7.08 2.20 -21.89
C ALA A 10 -8.40 1.67 -22.46
N PRO A 11 -8.50 1.50 -23.80
CA PRO A 11 -9.64 0.86 -24.41
C PRO A 11 -9.95 -0.47 -23.71
N GLY A 12 -11.19 -0.65 -23.25
CA GLY A 12 -11.62 -1.85 -22.55
C GLY A 12 -11.38 -1.86 -21.03
N LEU A 13 -10.92 -0.77 -20.42
CA LEU A 13 -10.87 -0.62 -18.96
C LEU A 13 -11.85 0.45 -18.51
N ALA A 14 -12.84 0.08 -17.70
CA ALA A 14 -13.83 1.02 -17.17
C ALA A 14 -14.01 0.83 -15.68
N THR A 15 -14.33 1.92 -14.97
CA THR A 15 -14.69 1.86 -13.56
C THR A 15 -15.86 2.79 -13.23
N SER A 16 -16.68 2.36 -12.28
CA SER A 16 -17.79 3.12 -11.70
C SER A 16 -17.77 3.01 -10.18
N VAL A 17 -18.47 3.94 -9.53
CA VAL A 17 -18.71 3.89 -8.09
C VAL A 17 -20.20 3.97 -7.81
N GLU A 18 -20.67 3.05 -6.97
CA GLU A 18 -22.01 3.10 -6.38
C GLU A 18 -21.87 3.46 -4.89
N ILE A 19 -22.74 4.33 -4.36
CA ILE A 19 -22.68 4.79 -2.97
C ILE A 19 -24.03 4.55 -2.31
N HIS A 20 -24.08 3.66 -1.32
CA HIS A 20 -25.29 3.32 -0.60
C HIS A 20 -25.01 3.08 0.88
N ARG A 21 -25.80 3.72 1.75
CA ARG A 21 -25.84 3.45 3.20
C ARG A 21 -24.45 3.34 3.87
N GLY A 22 -23.59 4.33 3.66
CA GLY A 22 -22.26 4.36 4.27
C GLY A 22 -21.23 3.40 3.63
N GLN A 23 -21.57 2.77 2.51
CA GLN A 23 -20.67 1.94 1.71
C GLN A 23 -20.48 2.52 0.31
N ALA A 24 -19.28 2.34 -0.21
CA ALA A 24 -18.92 2.62 -1.58
C ALA A 24 -18.51 1.31 -2.27
N VAL A 25 -19.04 1.04 -3.45
CA VAL A 25 -18.67 -0.13 -4.26
C VAL A 25 -17.96 0.37 -5.50
N TYR A 26 -16.67 0.07 -5.60
CA TYR A 26 -15.89 0.36 -6.80
C TYR A 26 -16.01 -0.85 -7.71
N GLU A 27 -16.56 -0.64 -8.90
CA GLU A 27 -16.65 -1.66 -9.94
C GLU A 27 -15.61 -1.38 -11.01
N VAL A 28 -14.97 -2.44 -11.51
CA VAL A 28 -14.03 -2.40 -12.63
C VAL A 28 -14.43 -3.45 -13.65
N ARG A 29 -14.51 -3.06 -14.92
CA ARG A 29 -14.76 -3.94 -16.05
C ARG A 29 -13.57 -3.94 -16.99
N THR A 30 -13.14 -5.13 -17.37
CA THR A 30 -12.04 -5.33 -18.32
C THR A 30 -12.09 -6.72 -18.93
N ASP A 31 -11.77 -6.79 -20.22
CA ASP A 31 -11.57 -8.03 -20.96
C ASP A 31 -10.10 -8.47 -20.98
N ASP A 32 -9.18 -7.60 -20.57
CA ASP A 32 -7.74 -7.90 -20.51
C ASP A 32 -7.43 -8.92 -19.39
N PRO A 33 -6.95 -10.14 -19.72
CA PRO A 33 -6.63 -11.17 -18.73
C PRO A 33 -5.63 -10.74 -17.66
N LEU A 34 -4.64 -9.91 -18.04
CA LEU A 34 -3.65 -9.39 -17.10
C LEU A 34 -4.33 -8.51 -16.06
N TYR A 35 -5.19 -7.59 -16.48
CA TYR A 35 -5.90 -6.70 -15.56
C TYR A 35 -6.84 -7.47 -14.65
N ARG A 36 -7.53 -8.49 -15.15
CA ARG A 36 -8.38 -9.38 -14.34
C ARG A 36 -7.60 -10.05 -13.21
N GLU A 37 -6.43 -10.61 -13.54
CA GLU A 37 -5.54 -11.24 -12.56
C GLU A 37 -5.05 -10.23 -11.51
N ARG A 38 -4.66 -9.02 -11.95
CA ARG A 38 -4.16 -7.97 -11.05
C ARG A 38 -5.25 -7.39 -10.15
N LEU A 39 -6.49 -7.27 -10.63
CA LEU A 39 -7.63 -6.84 -9.81
C LEU A 39 -7.86 -7.80 -8.62
N LEU A 40 -7.78 -9.11 -8.86
CA LEU A 40 -7.84 -10.11 -7.78
C LEU A 40 -6.71 -9.89 -6.76
N HIS A 41 -5.48 -9.71 -7.25
CA HIS A 41 -4.31 -9.44 -6.42
C HIS A 41 -4.44 -8.15 -5.59
N MET A 42 -5.09 -7.13 -6.13
CA MET A 42 -5.34 -5.86 -5.44
C MET A 42 -6.49 -5.96 -4.42
N GLY A 43 -7.19 -7.09 -4.36
CA GLY A 43 -8.28 -7.38 -3.43
C GLY A 43 -9.67 -6.98 -3.96
N PHE A 44 -9.87 -6.97 -5.28
CA PHE A 44 -11.21 -6.98 -5.86
C PHE A 44 -11.73 -8.42 -5.93
N THR A 45 -13.05 -8.58 -5.82
CA THR A 45 -13.73 -9.88 -5.97
C THR A 45 -14.49 -9.93 -7.29
N PRO A 46 -14.60 -11.09 -7.96
CA PRO A 46 -15.47 -11.24 -9.11
C PRO A 46 -16.91 -10.83 -8.80
N ALA A 47 -17.55 -10.13 -9.74
CA ALA A 47 -18.93 -9.67 -9.66
C ALA A 47 -19.61 -9.80 -11.04
N ALA A 48 -20.93 -9.56 -11.11
CA ALA A 48 -21.65 -9.61 -12.37
C ALA A 48 -21.06 -8.59 -13.38
N GLY A 49 -20.44 -9.09 -14.45
CA GLY A 49 -19.86 -8.26 -15.50
C GLY A 49 -18.51 -7.60 -15.18
N GLY A 50 -17.82 -8.00 -14.11
CA GLY A 50 -16.50 -7.44 -13.78
C GLY A 50 -15.98 -7.83 -12.39
N PHE A 51 -15.38 -6.86 -11.73
CA PHE A 51 -14.74 -6.98 -10.42
C PHE A 51 -15.26 -5.87 -9.51
N ALA A 52 -15.53 -6.18 -8.26
CA ALA A 52 -16.03 -5.22 -7.29
C ALA A 52 -15.15 -5.19 -6.05
N ARG A 53 -15.03 -4.01 -5.45
CA ARG A 53 -14.40 -3.80 -4.14
C ARG A 53 -15.33 -2.97 -3.27
N ARG A 54 -15.66 -3.50 -2.10
CA ARG A 54 -16.52 -2.83 -1.11
C ARG A 54 -15.64 -2.05 -0.13
N LEU A 55 -15.98 -0.78 0.05
CA LEU A 55 -15.21 0.20 0.81
C LEU A 55 -16.18 0.99 1.71
N SER A 56 -15.64 1.65 2.75
CA SER A 56 -16.46 2.59 3.54
C SER A 56 -16.71 3.85 2.72
N ALA A 57 -17.92 4.41 2.78
CA ALA A 57 -18.23 5.70 2.16
C ALA A 57 -17.86 6.87 3.10
N THR A 58 -16.58 6.99 3.44
CA THR A 58 -16.03 8.08 4.25
C THR A 58 -15.45 9.17 3.36
N GLY A 59 -15.51 10.43 3.80
CA GLY A 59 -14.97 11.58 3.07
C GLY A 59 -15.62 11.80 1.69
N ASN A 60 -14.85 12.38 0.75
CA ASN A 60 -15.30 12.66 -0.61
C ASN A 60 -15.08 11.47 -1.55
N VAL A 61 -15.92 10.44 -1.42
CA VAL A 61 -15.85 9.19 -2.20
C VAL A 61 -15.79 9.42 -3.71
N ARG A 62 -16.50 10.43 -4.23
CA ARG A 62 -16.51 10.72 -5.68
C ARG A 62 -15.16 11.24 -6.16
N ARG A 63 -14.51 12.11 -5.39
CA ARG A 63 -13.15 12.59 -5.68
C ARG A 63 -12.15 11.43 -5.61
N THR A 64 -12.23 10.61 -4.56
CA THR A 64 -11.38 9.43 -4.40
C THR A 64 -11.55 8.45 -5.56
N HIS A 65 -12.79 8.22 -6.02
CA HIS A 65 -13.05 7.36 -7.18
C HIS A 65 -12.52 7.99 -8.48
N ALA A 66 -12.64 9.30 -8.65
CA ALA A 66 -12.07 9.98 -9.80
C ALA A 66 -10.53 9.83 -9.86
N ASN A 67 -9.86 9.92 -8.71
CA ASN A 67 -8.43 9.63 -8.60
C ASN A 67 -8.12 8.17 -8.92
N PHE A 68 -8.90 7.23 -8.37
CA PHE A 68 -8.77 5.81 -8.68
C PHE A 68 -8.89 5.56 -10.18
N ALA A 69 -9.94 6.09 -10.82
CA ALA A 69 -10.17 5.95 -12.26
C ALA A 69 -9.01 6.50 -13.09
N ARG A 70 -8.47 7.67 -12.70
CA ARG A 70 -7.31 8.29 -13.35
C ARG A 70 -6.06 7.41 -13.31
N HIS A 71 -5.82 6.72 -12.19
CA HIS A 71 -4.59 5.96 -11.95
C HIS A 71 -4.75 4.44 -12.09
N LEU A 72 -5.96 3.94 -12.37
CA LEU A 72 -6.27 2.51 -12.36
C LEU A 72 -5.35 1.71 -13.28
N GLN A 73 -5.19 2.16 -14.52
CA GLN A 73 -4.34 1.44 -15.48
C GLN A 73 -2.88 1.41 -15.01
N GLU A 74 -2.36 2.52 -14.52
CA GLU A 74 -0.98 2.61 -14.03
C GLU A 74 -0.78 1.66 -12.84
N MET A 75 -1.69 1.66 -11.87
CA MET A 75 -1.66 0.74 -10.74
C MET A 75 -1.69 -0.74 -11.18
N LEU A 76 -2.50 -1.09 -12.18
CA LEU A 76 -2.56 -2.45 -12.72
C LEU A 76 -1.23 -2.85 -13.40
N LEU A 77 -0.65 -1.96 -14.21
CA LEU A 77 0.63 -2.20 -14.89
C LEU A 77 1.80 -2.28 -13.90
N GLN A 78 1.81 -1.45 -12.86
CA GLN A 78 2.79 -1.50 -11.78
C GLN A 78 2.67 -2.80 -10.97
N SER A 79 1.44 -3.20 -10.62
CA SER A 79 1.16 -4.49 -9.96
C SER A 79 1.62 -5.68 -10.80
N ALA A 80 1.53 -5.58 -12.13
CA ALA A 80 2.02 -6.57 -13.09
C ALA A 80 3.53 -6.50 -13.39
N ARG A 81 4.27 -5.57 -12.77
CA ARG A 81 5.69 -5.32 -13.07
C ARG A 81 5.96 -4.98 -14.54
N ARG A 82 4.96 -4.38 -15.21
CA ARG A 82 5.05 -3.90 -16.60
C ARG A 82 5.38 -2.41 -16.70
N SER A 83 5.19 -1.68 -15.61
CA SER A 83 5.59 -0.28 -15.48
C SER A 83 6.49 -0.10 -14.26
N PRO A 84 7.53 0.75 -14.31
CA PRO A 84 8.34 1.05 -13.15
C PRO A 84 7.50 1.68 -12.03
N VAL A 85 7.85 1.36 -10.79
CA VAL A 85 7.22 1.94 -9.60
C VAL A 85 8.11 3.05 -9.06
N ARG A 86 7.58 4.28 -9.00
CA ARG A 86 8.27 5.48 -8.49
C ARG A 86 8.22 5.54 -6.97
N TRP A 87 8.71 4.49 -6.32
CA TRP A 87 8.56 4.32 -4.88
C TRP A 87 9.37 5.35 -4.08
N ARG A 88 10.51 5.84 -4.61
CA ARG A 88 11.33 6.83 -3.90
C ARG A 88 10.62 8.17 -3.83
N GLU A 89 10.10 8.62 -4.97
CA GLU A 89 9.32 9.85 -5.09
C GLU A 89 8.04 9.76 -4.25
N ALA A 90 7.38 8.61 -4.26
CA ALA A 90 6.19 8.40 -3.44
C ALA A 90 6.48 8.40 -1.93
N LEU A 91 7.63 7.85 -1.50
CA LEU A 91 8.07 7.92 -0.11
C LEU A 91 8.39 9.36 0.29
N GLU A 92 9.06 10.14 -0.56
CA GLU A 92 9.31 11.57 -0.33
C GLU A 92 8.01 12.36 -0.18
N VAL A 93 7.00 12.07 -1.01
CA VAL A 93 5.65 12.64 -0.85
C VAL A 93 5.07 12.28 0.52
N PHE A 94 5.09 11.01 0.91
CA PHE A 94 4.56 10.59 2.22
C PHE A 94 5.30 11.27 3.39
N LEU A 95 6.63 11.34 3.33
CA LEU A 95 7.46 12.00 4.34
C LEU A 95 7.11 13.49 4.46
N ALA A 96 7.03 14.19 3.34
CA ALA A 96 6.67 15.62 3.33
C ALA A 96 5.24 15.87 3.85
N ARG A 97 4.29 14.97 3.59
CA ARG A 97 2.91 15.08 4.08
C ARG A 97 2.77 14.77 5.57
N THR A 98 3.65 13.94 6.12
CA THR A 98 3.61 13.55 7.55
C THR A 98 4.54 14.38 8.43
N GLU A 99 5.45 15.15 7.83
CA GLU A 99 6.37 16.04 8.55
C GLU A 99 5.61 17.06 9.42
N GLY A 100 6.03 17.19 10.68
CA GLY A 100 5.39 18.07 11.67
C GLY A 100 4.00 17.63 12.12
N SER A 101 3.45 16.54 11.59
CA SER A 101 2.19 15.97 12.05
C SER A 101 2.37 15.13 13.31
N ARG A 102 1.26 14.81 13.98
CA ARG A 102 1.23 13.88 15.12
C ARG A 102 1.14 12.41 14.72
N LEU A 103 1.10 12.10 13.42
CA LEU A 103 0.92 10.74 12.93
C LEU A 103 2.15 9.90 13.28
N ARG A 104 1.96 8.82 14.04
CA ARG A 104 3.02 7.83 14.25
C ARG A 104 2.85 6.73 13.23
N TRP A 105 3.96 6.35 12.61
CA TRP A 105 3.96 5.38 11.54
C TRP A 105 5.29 4.63 11.49
N PHE A 106 5.30 3.47 10.85
CA PHE A 106 6.52 2.81 10.42
C PHE A 106 6.29 2.10 9.08
N LEU A 107 7.36 2.02 8.28
CA LEU A 107 7.36 1.34 7.00
C LEU A 107 7.68 -0.15 7.21
N TYR A 108 6.94 -1.03 6.53
CA TYR A 108 7.22 -2.47 6.51
C TYR A 108 7.24 -3.01 5.08
N GLY A 109 7.38 -4.33 4.94
CA GLY A 109 7.36 -4.99 3.64
C GLY A 109 8.53 -4.59 2.75
N SER A 110 8.30 -4.57 1.44
CA SER A 110 9.37 -4.36 0.46
C SER A 110 9.98 -2.95 0.48
N GLY A 111 9.19 -1.93 0.83
CA GLY A 111 9.68 -0.56 1.00
C GLY A 111 10.72 -0.45 2.12
N ALA A 112 10.46 -1.07 3.27
CA ALA A 112 11.38 -1.08 4.42
C ALA A 112 12.73 -1.72 4.08
N LEU A 113 12.72 -2.78 3.25
CA LEU A 113 13.95 -3.42 2.80
C LEU A 113 14.70 -2.53 1.80
N ALA A 114 13.99 -1.88 0.88
CA ALA A 114 14.61 -1.00 -0.11
C ALA A 114 15.26 0.25 0.51
N VAL A 115 14.66 0.84 1.56
CA VAL A 115 15.26 2.01 2.24
C VAL A 115 16.55 1.65 2.99
N ARG A 116 16.70 0.39 3.43
CA ARG A 116 17.95 -0.15 4.02
C ARG A 116 19.09 -0.31 3.00
N GLY A 117 18.79 -0.18 1.71
CA GLY A 117 19.75 -0.45 0.63
C GLY A 117 19.79 -1.91 0.18
N ILE A 118 18.83 -2.73 0.60
CA ILE A 118 18.68 -4.09 0.06
C ILE A 118 18.11 -3.97 -1.37
N GLU A 119 18.70 -4.69 -2.32
CA GLU A 119 18.35 -4.64 -3.75
C GLU A 119 16.98 -5.27 -4.03
N VAL A 120 15.94 -4.53 -3.68
CA VAL A 120 14.53 -4.91 -3.81
C VAL A 120 13.81 -3.82 -4.58
N GLY A 121 12.95 -4.20 -5.53
CA GLY A 121 12.00 -3.28 -6.17
C GLY A 121 10.61 -3.34 -5.51
N PRO A 122 10.23 -2.36 -4.67
CA PRO A 122 8.89 -2.30 -4.10
C PRO A 122 7.81 -2.26 -5.18
N GLY A 123 6.66 -2.91 -4.92
CA GLY A 123 5.46 -2.79 -5.77
C GLY A 123 4.51 -1.70 -5.29
N ASP A 124 4.56 -1.47 -4.00
CA ASP A 124 3.81 -0.54 -3.20
C ASP A 124 4.67 -0.16 -1.98
N LEU A 125 4.20 0.82 -1.21
CA LEU A 125 4.73 1.14 0.11
C LEU A 125 3.66 0.84 1.15
N ASP A 126 4.01 0.00 2.12
CA ASP A 126 3.11 -0.43 3.17
C ASP A 126 3.50 0.19 4.51
N PHE A 127 2.55 0.85 5.15
CA PHE A 127 2.73 1.57 6.41
C PHE A 127 1.82 1.00 7.49
N TRP A 128 2.36 0.86 8.69
CA TRP A 128 1.54 0.86 9.89
C TRP A 128 1.35 2.31 10.30
N VAL A 129 0.15 2.69 10.72
CA VAL A 129 -0.13 4.02 11.29
C VAL A 129 -0.97 3.89 12.56
N ASP A 130 -0.82 4.83 13.48
CA ASP A 130 -1.61 4.85 14.72
C ASP A 130 -3.00 5.47 14.55
N ASP A 131 -3.20 6.28 13.50
CA ASP A 131 -4.47 6.93 13.19
C ASP A 131 -4.72 6.90 11.67
N ALA A 132 -5.58 5.97 11.22
CA ALA A 132 -5.92 5.83 9.81
C ALA A 132 -6.66 7.04 9.23
N GLN A 133 -7.45 7.76 10.04
CA GLN A 133 -8.20 8.94 9.60
C GLN A 133 -7.27 10.12 9.40
N LEU A 134 -6.31 10.33 10.31
CA LEU A 134 -5.28 11.34 10.15
C LEU A 134 -4.40 11.06 8.91
N ALA A 135 -3.97 9.81 8.71
CA ALA A 135 -3.24 9.43 7.50
C ALA A 135 -4.05 9.74 6.22
N GLY A 136 -5.35 9.44 6.22
CA GLY A 136 -6.26 9.77 5.13
C GLY A 136 -6.40 11.27 4.89
N ALA A 137 -6.47 12.08 5.95
CA ALA A 137 -6.56 13.54 5.86
C ALA A 137 -5.29 14.17 5.28
N LEU A 138 -4.10 13.69 5.68
CA LEU A 138 -2.81 14.19 5.18
C LEU A 138 -2.60 13.87 3.68
N LEU A 139 -3.27 12.84 3.18
CA LEU A 139 -3.20 12.33 1.80
C LEU A 139 -4.50 12.51 1.02
N GLU A 140 -5.42 13.39 1.47
CA GLU A 140 -6.80 13.45 0.98
C GLU A 140 -6.90 13.59 -0.55
N ASP A 141 -6.04 14.44 -1.13
CA ASP A 141 -5.98 14.69 -2.57
C ASP A 141 -5.39 13.53 -3.38
N LEU A 142 -4.68 12.62 -2.73
CA LEU A 142 -4.02 11.45 -3.32
C LEU A 142 -4.78 10.15 -3.11
N LEU A 143 -5.87 10.16 -2.33
CA LEU A 143 -6.66 8.96 -2.05
C LEU A 143 -7.17 8.32 -3.35
N VAL A 144 -7.00 7.01 -3.45
CA VAL A 144 -7.60 6.14 -4.48
C VAL A 144 -8.56 5.12 -3.88
N GLU A 145 -8.54 4.93 -2.55
CA GLU A 145 -9.60 4.28 -1.80
C GLU A 145 -9.86 5.10 -0.53
N PRO A 146 -11.13 5.27 -0.11
CA PRO A 146 -11.44 5.96 1.13
C PRO A 146 -10.92 5.16 2.33
N VAL A 147 -10.67 5.85 3.45
CA VAL A 147 -10.30 5.17 4.70
C VAL A 147 -11.45 4.25 5.10
N THR A 148 -11.16 2.95 5.09
CA THR A 148 -12.15 1.89 5.16
C THR A 148 -11.98 1.10 6.43
N ALA A 149 -13.09 0.92 7.16
CA ALA A 149 -13.16 -0.04 8.25
C ALA A 149 -13.08 -1.46 7.70
N MET A 150 -12.27 -2.29 8.32
CA MET A 150 -12.00 -3.66 7.91
C MET A 150 -12.58 -4.63 8.94
N THR A 151 -13.19 -5.70 8.46
CA THR A 151 -13.79 -6.76 9.30
C THR A 151 -13.25 -8.10 8.88
N GLY A 152 -12.94 -8.98 9.83
CA GLY A 152 -12.37 -10.30 9.54
C GLY A 152 -10.96 -10.24 8.95
N TRP A 153 -10.22 -9.19 9.32
CA TRP A 153 -8.85 -8.96 8.89
C TRP A 153 -7.98 -8.60 10.10
N ILE A 154 -6.67 -8.57 9.91
CA ILE A 154 -5.64 -8.35 10.93
C ILE A 154 -5.61 -6.92 11.52
N ALA A 155 -6.44 -6.01 11.02
CA ALA A 155 -6.46 -4.61 11.41
C ALA A 155 -7.88 -4.05 11.31
N ASP A 156 -8.19 -3.05 12.13
CA ASP A 156 -9.52 -2.42 12.19
C ASP A 156 -9.82 -1.52 10.99
N SER A 157 -8.79 -0.91 10.40
CA SER A 157 -8.97 0.01 9.29
C SER A 157 -7.71 0.16 8.44
N GLY A 158 -7.89 0.73 7.25
CA GLY A 158 -6.78 1.10 6.38
C GLY A 158 -7.22 2.00 5.25
N GLY A 159 -6.27 2.43 4.43
CA GLY A 159 -6.54 3.28 3.28
C GLY A 159 -5.51 3.11 2.19
N ARG A 160 -5.80 3.68 1.02
CA ARG A 160 -4.88 3.69 -0.11
C ARG A 160 -4.83 5.06 -0.78
N ALA A 161 -3.61 5.52 -1.05
CA ALA A 161 -3.33 6.70 -1.84
C ALA A 161 -2.36 6.35 -2.98
N PHE A 162 -2.30 7.19 -4.01
CA PHE A 162 -1.41 6.98 -5.15
C PHE A 162 -0.59 8.22 -5.47
N ALA A 163 0.74 8.05 -5.53
CA ALA A 163 1.69 9.11 -5.87
C ALA A 163 2.81 8.55 -6.77
N GLY A 164 2.45 7.92 -7.90
CA GLY A 164 3.38 7.17 -8.75
C GLY A 164 3.83 5.82 -8.17
N CYS A 165 3.36 5.51 -6.96
CA CYS A 165 3.42 4.25 -6.25
C CYS A 165 2.16 4.16 -5.39
N LEU A 166 1.65 2.95 -5.18
CA LEU A 166 0.54 2.73 -4.27
C LEU A 166 1.03 2.81 -2.82
N LEU A 167 0.51 3.78 -2.07
CA LEU A 167 0.72 3.92 -0.63
C LEU A 167 -0.44 3.22 0.07
N LYS A 168 -0.15 2.27 0.96
CA LYS A 168 -1.13 1.50 1.72
C LYS A 168 -0.83 1.65 3.19
N TRP A 169 -1.86 1.85 4.00
CA TRP A 169 -1.70 1.82 5.45
C TRP A 169 -2.78 0.99 6.13
N ILE A 170 -2.42 0.48 7.30
CA ILE A 170 -3.30 -0.18 8.26
C ILE A 170 -3.19 0.50 9.62
N ALA A 171 -4.28 0.53 10.37
CA ALA A 171 -4.34 1.01 11.76
C ALA A 171 -5.21 0.10 12.62
N GLY A 172 -4.95 0.08 13.92
CA GLY A 172 -5.64 -0.83 14.85
C GLY A 172 -5.28 -2.29 14.56
N VAL A 173 -3.98 -2.57 14.36
CA VAL A 173 -3.51 -3.95 14.13
C VAL A 173 -3.76 -4.79 15.38
N HIS A 174 -4.38 -5.95 15.21
CA HIS A 174 -4.77 -6.84 16.29
C HIS A 174 -3.55 -7.53 16.91
N ALA A 175 -3.63 -7.87 18.19
CA ALA A 175 -2.51 -8.50 18.91
C ALA A 175 -2.24 -9.94 18.46
N ASP A 176 -3.28 -10.65 18.00
CA ASP A 176 -3.19 -12.01 17.48
C ASP A 176 -2.44 -12.12 16.14
N VAL A 177 -2.09 -10.99 15.52
CA VAL A 177 -1.20 -10.93 14.35
C VAL A 177 0.19 -11.46 14.66
N ASP A 178 0.62 -11.41 15.92
CA ASP A 178 1.87 -11.99 16.39
C ASP A 178 1.73 -13.47 16.78
N GLU A 179 0.59 -14.10 16.53
CA GLU A 179 0.33 -15.51 16.84
C GLU A 179 0.27 -16.39 15.58
N PRO A 180 0.88 -17.58 15.58
CA PRO A 180 1.70 -18.16 16.64
C PRO A 180 3.15 -17.61 16.69
N GLU A 181 3.52 -16.74 15.75
CA GLU A 181 4.85 -16.14 15.68
C GLU A 181 4.76 -14.66 15.30
N PRO A 182 5.64 -13.80 15.87
CA PRO A 182 5.65 -12.38 15.58
C PRO A 182 5.67 -12.05 14.08
N HIS A 183 4.95 -10.99 13.72
CA HIS A 183 4.80 -10.51 12.35
C HIS A 183 5.34 -9.08 12.20
N GLU A 184 5.87 -8.74 11.02
CA GLU A 184 6.43 -7.41 10.70
C GLU A 184 5.41 -6.25 10.78
N GLN A 185 4.14 -6.55 11.07
CA GLN A 185 3.02 -5.59 11.15
C GLN A 185 2.44 -5.52 12.57
N GLY A 186 2.74 -6.51 13.42
CA GLY A 186 2.11 -6.67 14.73
C GLY A 186 2.76 -5.82 15.83
N PRO A 187 2.19 -5.83 17.04
CA PRO A 187 2.73 -5.12 18.21
C PRO A 187 4.21 -5.40 18.50
N ALA A 188 4.69 -6.62 18.27
CA ALA A 188 6.10 -7.00 18.46
C ALA A 188 7.05 -6.20 17.55
N ALA A 189 6.64 -5.89 16.31
CA ALA A 189 7.39 -5.02 15.43
C ALA A 189 7.34 -3.56 15.92
N ALA A 190 6.16 -3.07 16.29
CA ALA A 190 5.96 -1.70 16.78
C ALA A 190 6.78 -1.39 18.05
N ALA A 191 7.06 -2.38 18.89
CA ALA A 191 7.86 -2.23 20.10
C ALA A 191 9.38 -2.18 19.86
N ARG A 192 9.84 -2.51 18.65
CA ARG A 192 11.26 -2.75 18.33
C ARG A 192 11.72 -2.04 17.05
N LEU A 193 11.03 -0.97 16.65
CA LEU A 193 11.32 -0.27 15.41
C LEU A 193 12.80 0.05 15.26
N GLU A 194 13.31 -0.21 14.06
CA GLU A 194 14.65 0.21 13.67
C GLU A 194 14.55 1.53 12.90
N HIS A 195 15.59 2.34 12.92
CA HIS A 195 15.63 3.64 12.26
C HIS A 195 16.69 3.64 11.16
N VAL A 196 16.29 3.97 9.94
CA VAL A 196 17.17 3.99 8.76
C VAL A 196 17.30 5.40 8.25
N ARG A 197 18.55 5.87 8.08
CA ARG A 197 18.82 7.15 7.41
C ARG A 197 18.70 6.99 5.90
N TRP A 198 17.68 7.62 5.34
CA TRP A 198 17.38 7.56 3.91
C TRP A 198 17.19 8.98 3.36
N ARG A 199 18.09 9.42 2.48
CA ARG A 199 18.06 10.75 1.85
C ARG A 199 17.90 11.91 2.86
N GLY A 200 18.54 11.80 4.02
CA GLY A 200 18.46 12.81 5.08
C GLY A 200 17.28 12.64 6.03
N HIS A 201 16.30 11.79 5.71
CA HIS A 201 15.19 11.46 6.59
C HIS A 201 15.54 10.31 7.54
N ASP A 202 14.95 10.34 8.73
CA ASP A 202 14.94 9.22 9.67
C ASP A 202 13.67 8.40 9.43
N VAL A 203 13.80 7.22 8.85
CA VAL A 203 12.65 6.38 8.47
C VAL A 203 12.50 5.26 9.50
N PRO A 204 11.45 5.26 10.35
CA PRO A 204 11.14 4.12 11.20
C PRO A 204 10.67 2.93 10.34
N VAL A 205 11.28 1.78 10.56
CA VAL A 205 11.02 0.55 9.80
C VAL A 205 10.81 -0.65 10.72
N ALA A 206 10.08 -1.64 10.22
CA ALA A 206 9.94 -2.93 10.90
C ALA A 206 11.31 -3.61 11.12
N PRO A 207 11.49 -4.36 12.23
CA PRO A 207 12.73 -5.07 12.53
C PRO A 207 13.13 -6.06 11.44
N LEU A 208 14.39 -6.06 11.02
CA LEU A 208 14.84 -6.85 9.86
C LEU A 208 14.72 -8.36 10.09
N ASP A 209 14.89 -8.83 11.33
CA ASP A 209 14.73 -10.22 11.73
C ASP A 209 13.26 -10.69 11.59
N LEU A 210 12.30 -9.85 11.96
CA LEU A 210 10.88 -10.12 11.74
C LEU A 210 10.52 -10.15 10.25
N GLN A 211 11.07 -9.21 9.46
CA GLN A 211 10.89 -9.23 8.01
C GLN A 211 11.47 -10.51 7.39
N LEU A 212 12.64 -10.97 7.85
CA LEU A 212 13.24 -12.24 7.41
C LEU A 212 12.34 -13.44 7.75
N ALA A 213 11.83 -13.51 8.97
CA ALA A 213 10.94 -14.58 9.42
C ALA A 213 9.66 -14.63 8.58
N VAL A 214 8.98 -13.50 8.39
CA VAL A 214 7.78 -13.39 7.54
C VAL A 214 8.08 -13.82 6.10
N ASN A 215 9.20 -13.38 5.51
CA ASN A 215 9.55 -13.76 4.14
C ASN A 215 9.86 -15.26 4.00
N ARG A 216 10.45 -15.90 5.03
CA ARG A 216 10.63 -17.36 5.06
C ARG A 216 9.30 -18.09 5.11
N ARG A 217 8.39 -17.69 6.00
CA ARG A 217 7.05 -18.28 6.12
C ARG A 217 6.25 -18.17 4.82
N ARG A 218 6.39 -17.04 4.10
CA ARG A 218 5.74 -16.80 2.80
C ARG A 218 6.44 -17.50 1.62
N GLY A 219 7.54 -18.22 1.84
CA GLY A 219 8.27 -18.91 0.77
C GLY A 219 8.99 -17.97 -0.21
N LEU A 220 9.25 -16.71 0.16
CA LEU A 220 9.86 -15.70 -0.68
C LEU A 220 11.39 -15.87 -0.74
N THR A 221 11.86 -17.00 -1.28
CA THR A 221 13.26 -17.45 -1.19
C THR A 221 14.27 -16.48 -1.79
N GLY A 222 13.91 -15.73 -2.85
CA GLY A 222 14.75 -14.66 -3.39
C GLY A 222 14.96 -13.55 -2.38
N ARG A 223 13.87 -13.07 -1.77
CA ARG A 223 13.92 -12.02 -0.75
C ARG A 223 14.69 -12.43 0.49
N VAL A 224 14.52 -13.68 0.92
CA VAL A 224 15.28 -14.27 2.04
C VAL A 224 16.78 -14.20 1.77
N ARG A 225 17.22 -14.55 0.55
CA ARG A 225 18.65 -14.48 0.17
C ARG A 225 19.18 -13.05 0.20
N GLU A 226 18.43 -12.08 -0.31
CA GLU A 226 18.79 -10.66 -0.31
C GLU A 226 18.97 -10.12 1.12
N ILE A 227 18.02 -10.43 2.02
CA ILE A 227 18.10 -10.02 3.43
C ILE A 227 19.32 -10.65 4.12
N GLN A 228 19.55 -11.95 3.93
CA GLN A 228 20.69 -12.63 4.55
C GLN A 228 22.03 -12.14 4.00
N ALA A 229 22.10 -11.78 2.71
CA ALA A 229 23.30 -11.18 2.13
C ALA A 229 23.62 -9.83 2.76
N TYR A 230 22.61 -8.98 2.94
CA TYR A 230 22.74 -7.71 3.64
C TYR A 230 23.23 -7.89 5.08
N GLN A 231 22.66 -8.84 5.83
CA GLN A 231 23.07 -9.11 7.22
C GLN A 231 24.54 -9.53 7.33
N ARG A 232 25.06 -10.32 6.38
CA ARG A 232 26.48 -10.72 6.37
C ARG A 232 27.44 -9.57 6.05
N GLN A 233 26.96 -8.52 5.39
CA GLN A 233 27.77 -7.35 5.01
C GLN A 233 27.79 -6.26 6.09
N ASN A 234 26.82 -6.27 7.01
CA ASN A 234 26.57 -5.19 7.96
C ASN A 234 26.50 -5.66 9.42
N GLY A 235 26.84 -6.91 9.71
CA GLY A 235 26.95 -7.48 11.06
C GLY A 235 28.36 -7.97 11.34
#